data_AF-B8R0E2-F1
#
_entry.id   AF-B8R0E2-F1
#
_cell.length_a   1.000
_cell.length_b   1.000
_cell.length_c   1.000
_cell.angle_alpha   90.00
_cell.angle_beta   90.00
_cell.angle_gamma   90.00
#
_symmetry.space_group_name_H-M   'P 1'
#
loop_
_entity.id
_entity.type
_entity.pdbx_description
1 polymer ?
#
loop_
_entity_poly.entity_id
_entity_poly.type
_entity_poly.pdbx_seq_one_letter_code
_entity_poly.pdbx_strand_id
1 'polypeptide(L)' 'PHGADVSPDGKNIIVAGKLDTHVSVYSFDKIQAAIKAGKFESKDPYGIPVIGMKDALHTQVSLGLGPLHTQYNSKNCVAY' A
#
# COMPACT_ATOMS: atom_id res chain seq x y z
N PRO A 1 0.68 5.83 -9.82
CA PRO A 1 0.22 4.49 -9.37
C PRO A 1 -0.97 4.02 -10.21
N HIS A 2 -1.27 2.72 -10.21
CA HIS A 2 -2.41 2.14 -10.92
C HIS A 2 -3.18 1.10 -10.10
N GLY A 3 -2.65 -0.11 -9.93
CA GLY A 3 -3.25 -1.17 -9.14
C GLY A 3 -3.12 -0.93 -7.64
N ALA A 4 -4.08 -1.45 -6.88
CA ALA A 4 -4.16 -1.40 -5.43
C ALA A 4 -4.76 -2.73 -4.94
N ASP A 5 -3.90 -3.74 -4.85
CA ASP A 5 -4.33 -5.14 -4.73
C ASP A 5 -4.13 -5.65 -3.30
N VAL A 6 -5.19 -6.17 -2.70
CA VAL A 6 -5.18 -6.67 -1.32
C VAL A 6 -4.69 -8.11 -1.29
N SER A 7 -3.69 -8.39 -0.46
CA SER A 7 -3.19 -9.75 -0.24
C SER A 7 -4.30 -10.69 0.29
N PRO A 8 -4.26 -12.00 -0.02
CA PRO A 8 -5.33 -12.93 0.35
C PRO A 8 -5.58 -13.06 1.85
N ASP A 9 -4.60 -12.74 2.69
CA ASP A 9 -4.73 -12.73 4.15
C ASP A 9 -5.19 -11.37 4.72
N GLY A 10 -5.43 -10.38 3.85
CA GLY A 10 -5.90 -9.05 4.20
C GLY A 10 -4.87 -8.14 4.88
N LYS A 11 -3.62 -8.59 5.06
CA LYS A 11 -2.63 -7.86 5.87
C LYS A 11 -1.91 -6.76 5.11
N ASN A 12 -1.75 -6.93 3.80
CA ASN A 12 -1.00 -6.03 2.94
C ASN A 12 -1.84 -5.54 1.75
N ILE A 13 -1.56 -4.31 1.33
CA ILE A 13 -2.10 -3.70 0.12
C ILE A 13 -0.91 -3.28 -0.75
N ILE A 14 -0.79 -3.84 -1.94
CA ILE A 14 0.30 -3.54 -2.86
C ILE A 14 -0.20 -2.52 -3.88
N VAL A 15 0.44 -1.34 -3.89
CA VAL A 15 0.13 -0.26 -4.84
C VAL A 15 1.22 -0.19 -5.89
N ALA A 16 0.85 -0.42 -7.16
CA ALA A 16 1.78 -0.48 -8.27
C ALA A 16 2.07 0.91 -8.86
N GLY A 17 3.34 1.24 -9.06
CA GLY A 17 3.82 2.60 -9.38
C GLY A 17 3.42 3.16 -10.74
N LYS A 18 3.15 2.31 -11.74
CA LYS A 18 2.92 2.65 -13.15
C LYS A 18 4.09 3.43 -13.77
N LEU A 19 4.10 4.76 -13.60
CA LEU A 19 5.20 5.61 -14.09
C LEU A 19 6.42 5.55 -13.18
N ASP A 20 6.23 5.05 -11.95
CA ASP A 20 7.29 4.70 -11.00
C ASP A 20 7.60 3.20 -11.11
N THR A 21 8.89 2.85 -11.08
CA THR A 21 9.38 1.47 -11.21
C THR A 21 9.19 0.61 -9.94
N HIS A 22 8.65 1.20 -8.88
CA HIS A 22 8.43 0.54 -7.60
C HIS A 22 6.99 0.10 -7.41
N VAL A 23 6.84 -0.88 -6.53
CA VAL A 23 5.58 -1.16 -5.82
C VAL A 23 5.73 -0.73 -4.37
N SER A 24 4.69 -0.16 -3.80
CA SER A 24 4.62 0.21 -2.38
C SER A 24 3.72 -0.77 -1.66
N VAL A 25 4.24 -1.41 -0.61
CA VAL A 25 3.50 -2.38 0.19
C VAL A 25 3.05 -1.68 1.47
N TYR A 26 1.75 -1.48 1.63
CA TYR A 26 1.14 -0.93 2.84
C TYR A 26 0.68 -2.03 3.77
N SER A 27 0.80 -1.80 5.08
CA SER A 27 0.31 -2.71 6.12
C SER A 27 -1.04 -2.24 6.65
N PHE A 28 -2.04 -3.13 6.59
CA PHE A 28 -3.37 -2.84 7.09
C PHE A 28 -3.37 -2.62 8.60
N ASP A 29 -2.60 -3.41 9.36
CA ASP A 29 -2.46 -3.25 10.81
C ASP A 29 -1.91 -1.87 11.19
N LYS A 30 -0.92 -1.37 10.45
CA LYS A 30 -0.36 -0.04 10.65
C LYS A 30 -1.39 1.06 10.35
N ILE A 31 -2.17 0.90 9.27
CA ILE A 31 -3.26 1.82 8.92
C ILE A 31 -4.30 1.86 10.05
N GLN A 32 -4.76 0.70 10.53
CA GLN A 32 -5.72 0.61 11.64
C GLN A 32 -5.17 1.23 12.92
N ALA A 33 -3.88 1.02 13.22
CA ALA A 33 -3.22 1.63 14.37
C ALA A 33 -3.17 3.16 14.28
N ALA A 34 -2.83 3.72 13.10
CA ALA A 34 -2.82 5.16 12.88
C ALA A 34 -4.21 5.78 13.05
N ILE A 35 -5.25 5.12 12.51
CA ILE A 35 -6.65 5.54 12.67
C ILE A 35 -7.04 5.54 14.15
N LYS A 36 -6.76 4.45 14.88
CA LYS A 36 -7.09 4.32 16.31
C LYS A 36 -6.37 5.38 17.17
N ALA A 37 -5.14 5.73 16.80
CA ALA A 37 -4.35 6.76 17.48
C ALA A 37 -4.72 8.19 17.09
N GLY A 38 -5.61 8.39 16.09
CA GLY A 38 -5.88 9.70 15.52
C GLY A 38 -4.65 10.34 14.86
N LYS A 39 -3.68 9.52 14.43
CA LYS A 39 -2.41 9.98 13.87
C LYS A 39 -2.57 10.30 12.38
N PHE A 40 -2.98 11.53 12.11
CA PHE A 40 -3.14 12.07 10.76
C PHE A 40 -2.17 13.22 10.53
N GLU A 41 -1.57 13.29 9.35
CA GLU A 41 -0.60 14.34 9.02
C GLU A 41 -1.26 15.60 8.44
N SER A 42 -2.46 15.45 7.89
CA SER A 42 -3.23 16.54 7.29
C SER A 42 -4.69 16.13 7.07
N LYS A 43 -5.45 17.03 6.45
CA LYS A 43 -6.74 16.72 5.82
C LYS A 43 -6.64 17.07 4.34
N ASP A 44 -7.30 16.30 3.50
CA ASP A 44 -7.44 16.61 2.08
C ASP A 44 -8.38 17.82 1.86
N PRO A 45 -8.54 18.31 0.62
CA PRO A 45 -9.44 19.44 0.31
C PRO A 45 -10.91 19.22 0.67
N TYR A 46 -11.33 17.98 0.93
CA TYR A 46 -12.69 17.59 1.30
C TYR A 46 -12.83 17.34 2.81
N GLY A 47 -11.76 17.55 3.58
CA GLY A 47 -11.74 17.39 5.03
C GLY A 47 -11.48 15.95 5.50
N ILE A 48 -11.13 15.02 4.60
CA ILE A 48 -10.83 13.62 4.92
C ILE A 48 -9.44 13.55 5.56
N PRO A 49 -9.29 12.96 6.76
CA PRO A 49 -7.98 12.80 7.40
C PRO A 49 -7.03 11.95 6.55
N VAL A 50 -5.79 12.42 6.38
CA VAL A 50 -4.75 11.74 5.60
C VAL A 50 -3.76 11.10 6.56
N ILE A 51 -3.54 9.79 6.38
CA ILE A 51 -2.50 9.05 7.09
C ILE A 51 -1.18 9.26 6.35
N GLY A 52 -0.12 9.62 7.08
CA GLY A 52 1.19 9.77 6.48
C GLY A 52 1.75 8.45 5.95
N MET A 53 2.36 8.50 4.77
CA MET A 53 2.86 7.29 4.10
C MET A 53 3.80 6.47 5.00
N LYS A 54 4.68 7.12 5.76
CA LYS A 54 5.62 6.47 6.69
C LYS A 54 4.92 5.68 7.80
N ASP A 55 3.71 6.09 8.17
CA ASP A 55 2.94 5.45 9.23
C ASP A 55 2.17 4.23 8.74
N ALA A 56 1.96 4.10 7.43
CA ALA A 56 1.22 2.98 6.82
C ALA A 56 2.12 2.01 6.05
N LEU A 57 3.27 2.47 5.53
CA LEU A 57 4.14 1.69 4.65
C LEU A 57 4.81 0.53 5.41
N HIS A 58 4.76 -0.67 4.84
CA HIS A 58 5.57 -1.80 5.27
C HIS A 58 6.94 -1.75 4.58
N THR A 59 6.96 -1.64 3.26
CA THR A 59 8.19 -1.54 2.45
C THR A 59 7.89 -0.98 1.06
N GLN A 60 8.94 -0.71 0.29
CA GLN A 60 8.87 -0.37 -1.14
C GLN A 60 9.90 -1.22 -1.89
N VAL A 61 9.51 -1.77 -3.04
CA VAL A 61 10.33 -2.71 -3.81
C VAL A 61 10.41 -2.25 -5.26
N SER A 62 11.62 -2.19 -5.81
CA SER A 62 11.83 -1.91 -7.24
C SER A 62 11.63 -3.19 -8.04
N LEU A 63 10.71 -3.20 -9.01
CA LEU A 63 10.39 -4.39 -9.82
C LEU A 63 10.75 -4.22 -11.30
N GLY A 64 10.86 -2.98 -11.78
CA GLY A 64 11.20 -2.68 -13.17
C GLY A 64 10.22 -1.70 -13.81
N LEU A 65 10.20 -1.64 -15.15
CA LEU A 65 9.40 -0.65 -15.87
C LEU A 65 7.91 -1.01 -15.86
N GLY A 66 7.09 -0.07 -15.40
CA GLY A 66 5.64 -0.15 -15.60
C GLY A 66 4.88 -1.16 -14.75
N PRO A 67 5.15 -1.35 -13.43
CA PRO A 67 4.30 -2.21 -12.61
C PRO A 67 2.87 -1.65 -12.57
N LEU A 68 1.87 -2.44 -12.99
CA LEU A 68 0.49 -1.98 -13.12
C LEU A 68 -0.47 -2.59 -12.10
N HIS A 69 -0.45 -3.89 -11.90
CA HIS A 69 -1.32 -4.64 -10.99
C HIS A 69 -0.53 -5.78 -10.37
N THR A 70 -0.96 -6.24 -9.20
CA THR A 70 -0.35 -7.38 -8.51
C THR A 70 -1.36 -8.49 -8.26
N GLN A 71 -1.01 -9.71 -8.66
CA GLN A 71 -1.79 -10.92 -8.42
C GLN A 71 -1.05 -11.87 -7.47
N TYR A 72 -1.79 -12.65 -6.69
CA TYR A 72 -1.24 -13.51 -5.66
C TYR A 72 -1.30 -14.98 -6.07
N ASN A 73 -0.21 -15.73 -5.83
CA ASN A 73 -0.19 -17.16 -6.06
C ASN A 73 -0.86 -17.92 -4.90
N SER A 74 -1.33 -19.13 -5.18
CA SER A 74 -1.63 -20.14 -4.17
C SER A 74 -0.44 -20.49 -3.26
N LYS A 75 0.79 -20.36 -3.78
CA LYS A 75 2.02 -20.52 -2.99
C LYS A 75 2.27 -19.27 -2.13
N ASN A 76 2.45 -19.48 -0.83
CA ASN A 76 2.77 -18.42 0.11
C ASN A 76 3.98 -17.60 -0.34
N CYS A 77 3.91 -16.29 -0.07
CA CYS A 77 4.96 -15.32 -0.35
C CYS A 77 5.34 -15.17 -1.84
N VAL A 78 4.44 -15.53 -2.76
CA VAL A 78 4.64 -15.32 -4.20
C VAL A 78 3.51 -14.45 -4.76
N ALA A 79 3.91 -13.35 -5.41
CA ALA A 79 3.04 -12.44 -6.13
C ALA A 79 3.67 -12.06 -7.48
N TYR A 80 2.84 -11.67 -8.44
CA TYR A 80 3.20 -11.32 -9.82
C TYR A 80 2.69 -9.94 -10.17
#